data_AF-A0A820U2B6-F1
#
_entry.id   AF-A0A820U2B6-F1
#
_cell.length_a   1.000
_cell.length_b   1.000
_cell.length_c   1.000
_cell.angle_alpha   90.00
_cell.angle_beta   90.00
_cell.angle_gamma   90.00
#
_symmetry.space_group_name_H-M   'P 1'
#
loop_
_entity.id
_entity.type
_entity.pdbx_description
1 polymer ?
#
loop_
_entity_poly.entity_id
_entity_poly.type
_entity_poly.pdbx_seq_one_letter_code
_entity_poly.pdbx_strand_id
1 'polypeptide(L)'
;MALENEILQELQQLSVEKHKHETKTTFHPKYDSMYYSNLIWNSSSYEDVAQIQVALVPVENDDQRDLFDFIRHTISSMPQCQIPGRVLSILVHDQRLNRFLGIIQLTTDLLKSEFKDEFIGFDEKKRGPLKKHIRDHSANLSICVPVQPFGFDFCGGKLLAMLSFSTELHDLYQRRYSKSLALITTTSIHGKSIQYDRLKQLKFIGYTKGYGTSHIPASLMTKINTFLDLNYPKFNVKKQSKWQALRFLTNQLNIDSHQVFNHGNQRGIYCGWTGTNAKEFLLRQRTDFKKDQLQSVDEIAKFWKVRWAKQRSAHLNRDKT
;
A
#
# COMPACT_ATOMS: atom_id res chain seq x y z
N MET A 1 -32.76 12.26 -19.51
CA MET A 1 -32.22 12.92 -20.73
C MET A 1 -31.12 13.93 -20.43
N ALA A 2 -31.36 15.09 -19.78
CA ALA A 2 -30.28 16.08 -19.53
C ALA A 2 -29.12 15.54 -18.68
N LEU A 3 -29.41 14.94 -17.51
CA LEU A 3 -28.40 14.38 -16.59
C LEU A 3 -27.66 13.17 -17.19
N GLU A 4 -28.34 12.38 -17.99
CA GLU A 4 -27.76 11.22 -18.69
C GLU A 4 -26.73 11.67 -19.74
N ASN A 5 -27.08 12.66 -20.56
CA ASN A 5 -26.19 13.24 -21.55
C ASN A 5 -24.95 13.88 -20.89
N GLU A 6 -25.12 14.55 -19.75
CA GLU A 6 -24.03 15.12 -18.98
C GLU A 6 -23.07 14.04 -18.45
N ILE A 7 -23.60 12.94 -17.89
CA ILE A 7 -22.79 11.79 -17.44
C ILE A 7 -22.02 11.17 -18.62
N LEU A 8 -22.67 11.00 -19.78
CA LEU A 8 -22.02 10.46 -20.98
C LEU A 8 -20.88 11.35 -21.48
N GLN A 9 -21.09 12.66 -21.52
CA GLN A 9 -20.06 13.63 -21.91
C GLN A 9 -18.86 13.61 -20.96
N GLU A 10 -19.09 13.61 -19.64
CA GLU A 10 -18.01 13.54 -18.66
C GLU A 10 -17.25 12.20 -18.69
N LEU A 11 -17.96 11.08 -18.88
CA LEU A 11 -17.31 9.77 -19.03
C LEU A 11 -16.45 9.72 -20.31
N GLN A 12 -16.91 10.32 -21.41
CA GLN A 12 -16.13 10.47 -22.63
C GLN A 12 -14.91 11.36 -22.40
N GLN A 13 -15.05 12.51 -21.72
CA GLN A 13 -13.91 13.39 -21.39
C GLN A 13 -12.87 12.69 -20.51
N LEU A 14 -13.29 11.89 -19.51
CA LEU A 14 -12.36 11.12 -18.67
C LEU A 14 -11.59 10.04 -19.43
N SER A 15 -12.18 9.50 -20.51
CA SER A 15 -11.46 8.57 -21.40
C SER A 15 -10.32 9.26 -22.16
N VAL A 16 -10.39 10.59 -22.32
CA VAL A 16 -9.38 11.43 -22.97
C VAL A 16 -8.39 12.02 -21.95
N GLU A 17 -8.86 12.45 -20.78
CA GLU A 17 -8.07 13.09 -19.71
C GLU A 17 -7.66 12.11 -18.60
N LYS A 18 -6.98 11.02 -18.95
CA LYS A 18 -6.69 9.86 -18.07
C LYS A 18 -5.88 10.11 -16.77
N HIS A 19 -5.55 11.36 -16.41
CA HIS A 19 -4.46 11.65 -15.47
C HIS A 19 -4.68 12.70 -14.37
N LYS A 20 -5.86 13.28 -14.13
CA LYS A 20 -5.89 14.52 -13.31
C LYS A 20 -6.73 14.62 -12.04
N HIS A 21 -7.44 13.59 -11.59
CA HIS A 21 -8.31 13.79 -10.42
C HIS A 21 -8.16 12.69 -9.36
N GLU A 22 -7.23 12.90 -8.41
CA GLU A 22 -7.29 12.27 -7.09
C GLU A 22 -7.79 13.29 -6.07
N THR A 23 -8.99 13.07 -5.53
CA THR A 23 -9.59 13.95 -4.52
C THR A 23 -8.95 13.66 -3.17
N LYS A 24 -8.21 14.61 -2.61
CA LYS A 24 -7.66 14.50 -1.24
C LYS A 24 -8.79 14.65 -0.22
N THR A 25 -8.84 13.74 0.73
CA THR A 25 -9.71 13.84 1.92
C THR A 25 -9.15 14.91 2.86
N THR A 26 -10.02 15.75 3.43
CA THR A 26 -9.63 16.71 4.48
C THR A 26 -9.35 15.97 5.78
N PHE A 27 -8.09 16.02 6.24
CA PHE A 27 -7.67 15.53 7.55
C PHE A 27 -7.48 16.71 8.49
N HIS A 28 -8.04 16.61 9.69
CA HIS A 28 -7.88 17.61 10.74
C HIS A 28 -7.05 16.98 11.87
N PRO A 29 -5.77 17.37 12.03
CA PRO A 29 -4.93 16.83 13.09
C PRO A 29 -5.46 17.24 14.46
N LYS A 30 -5.28 16.36 15.46
CA LYS A 30 -5.67 16.64 16.85
C LYS A 30 -4.84 17.75 17.50
N TYR A 31 -3.57 17.86 17.13
CA TYR A 31 -2.62 18.83 17.69
C TYR A 31 -2.12 19.80 16.60
N ASP A 32 -1.36 20.82 17.03
CA ASP A 32 -0.71 21.73 16.09
C ASP A 32 0.44 21.05 15.32
N SER A 33 0.72 21.53 14.12
CA SER A 33 1.82 21.12 13.25
C SER A 33 3.18 21.06 13.96
N MET A 34 3.43 21.97 14.91
CA MET A 34 4.67 22.02 15.68
C MET A 34 4.84 20.82 16.63
N TYR A 35 3.74 20.24 17.13
CA TYR A 35 3.78 19.03 17.94
C TYR A 35 4.35 17.86 17.13
N TYR A 36 3.84 17.63 15.91
CA TYR A 36 4.28 16.52 15.07
C TYR A 36 5.67 16.73 14.48
N SER A 37 6.04 17.96 14.13
CA SER A 37 7.37 18.24 13.56
C SER A 37 8.50 17.90 14.53
N ASN A 38 8.28 18.04 15.85
CA ASN A 38 9.24 17.64 16.88
C ASN A 38 9.38 16.13 17.04
N LEU A 39 8.32 15.37 16.69
CA LEU A 39 8.29 13.91 16.76
C LEU A 39 8.89 13.26 15.50
N ILE A 40 8.97 13.97 14.38
CA ILE A 40 9.42 13.44 13.10
C ILE A 40 10.94 13.60 12.94
N TRP A 41 11.58 12.61 12.31
CA TRP A 41 13.00 12.72 11.96
C TRP A 41 13.26 13.88 10.99
N ASN A 42 14.20 14.76 11.36
CA ASN A 42 14.55 15.94 10.58
C ASN A 42 16.06 16.12 10.30
N SER A 43 16.92 15.16 10.66
CA SER A 43 18.37 15.26 10.41
C SER A 43 18.74 14.80 9.00
N SER A 44 19.63 15.54 8.35
CA SER A 44 20.27 15.19 7.07
C SER A 44 21.73 14.72 7.24
N SER A 45 22.22 14.56 8.47
CA SER A 45 23.57 14.03 8.72
C SER A 45 23.57 12.50 8.73
N TYR A 46 24.56 11.90 8.06
CA TYR A 46 24.75 10.45 8.11
C TYR A 46 25.20 9.95 9.49
N GLU A 47 25.89 10.76 10.28
CA GLU A 47 26.36 10.38 11.62
C GLU A 47 25.18 10.05 12.54
N ASP A 48 24.12 10.86 12.46
CA ASP A 48 22.88 10.62 13.19
C ASP A 48 22.22 9.31 12.73
N VAL A 49 22.19 9.07 11.41
CA VAL A 49 21.61 7.87 10.80
C VAL A 49 22.42 6.61 11.14
N ALA A 50 23.74 6.72 11.25
CA ALA A 50 24.59 5.59 11.62
C ALA A 50 24.25 5.08 13.03
N GLN A 51 23.84 5.97 13.92
CA GLN A 51 23.55 5.67 15.33
C GLN A 51 22.08 5.32 15.63
N ILE A 52 21.18 5.35 14.64
CA ILE A 52 19.76 5.05 14.91
C ILE A 52 19.56 3.64 15.43
N GLN A 53 18.62 3.49 16.34
CA GLN A 53 18.13 2.22 16.87
C GLN A 53 16.67 2.07 16.47
N VAL A 54 16.44 1.25 15.45
CA VAL A 54 15.12 1.16 14.82
C VAL A 54 14.24 0.23 15.64
N ALA A 55 13.02 0.68 15.95
CA ALA A 55 11.99 -0.13 16.58
C ALA A 55 10.68 -0.05 15.80
N LEU A 56 9.90 -1.13 15.88
CA LEU A 56 8.55 -1.22 15.31
C LEU A 56 7.53 -1.04 16.43
N VAL A 57 6.75 0.04 16.36
CA VAL A 57 5.70 0.34 17.34
C VAL A 57 4.34 0.10 16.68
N PRO A 58 3.58 -0.93 17.10
CA PRO A 58 2.22 -1.11 16.61
C PRO A 58 1.34 0.08 17.03
N VAL A 59 0.44 0.50 16.15
CA VAL A 59 -0.54 1.55 16.45
C VAL A 59 -1.69 0.94 17.24
N GLU A 60 -1.79 1.32 18.52
CA GLU A 60 -2.80 0.83 19.45
C GLU A 60 -3.62 1.98 20.07
N ASN A 61 -3.02 3.17 20.20
CA ASN A 61 -3.65 4.33 20.83
C ASN A 61 -4.11 5.38 19.81
N ASP A 62 -5.08 6.20 20.20
CA ASP A 62 -5.63 7.28 19.36
C ASP A 62 -4.57 8.30 18.94
N ASP A 63 -3.64 8.65 19.84
CA ASP A 63 -2.55 9.60 19.52
C ASP A 63 -1.56 9.02 18.48
N GLN A 64 -1.27 7.71 18.56
CA GLN A 64 -0.45 7.03 17.57
C GLN A 64 -1.19 6.95 16.22
N ARG A 65 -2.50 6.75 16.25
CA ARG A 65 -3.35 6.69 15.07
C ARG A 65 -3.37 8.04 14.34
N ASP A 66 -3.55 9.12 15.11
CA ASP A 66 -3.53 10.49 14.64
C ASP A 66 -2.16 10.89 14.07
N LEU A 67 -1.05 10.56 14.74
CA LEU A 67 0.30 10.71 14.19
C LEU A 67 0.49 9.94 12.88
N PHE A 68 0.00 8.70 12.80
CA PHE A 68 0.08 7.90 11.58
C PHE A 68 -0.68 8.58 10.43
N ASP A 69 -1.90 9.05 10.68
CA ASP A 69 -2.68 9.77 9.68
C ASP A 69 -2.00 11.08 9.29
N PHE A 70 -1.45 11.84 10.24
CA PHE A 70 -0.68 13.05 9.96
C PHE A 70 0.50 12.79 9.02
N ILE A 71 1.36 11.81 9.32
CA ILE A 71 2.50 11.46 8.46
C ILE A 71 2.00 11.05 7.06
N ARG A 72 0.92 10.28 6.99
CA ARG A 72 0.36 9.83 5.71
C ARG A 72 -0.15 11.00 4.87
N HIS A 73 -0.91 11.92 5.45
CA HIS A 73 -1.50 13.06 4.73
C HIS A 73 -0.47 14.11 4.32
N THR A 74 0.55 14.34 5.15
CA THR A 74 1.60 15.33 4.87
C THR A 74 2.55 14.85 3.78
N ILE A 75 2.88 13.55 3.74
CA ILE A 75 3.95 13.03 2.89
C ILE A 75 3.42 12.28 1.66
N SER A 76 2.30 11.56 1.80
CA SER A 76 1.72 10.82 0.68
C SER A 76 0.71 11.68 -0.06
N SER A 77 0.80 11.67 -1.39
CA SER A 77 -0.24 12.24 -2.25
C SER A 77 -1.45 11.33 -2.44
N MET A 78 -1.36 10.05 -2.04
CA MET A 78 -2.41 9.07 -2.31
C MET A 78 -3.64 9.27 -1.41
N PRO A 79 -4.86 9.24 -1.98
CA PRO A 79 -6.08 9.38 -1.20
C PRO A 79 -6.24 8.23 -0.20
N GLN A 80 -6.80 8.54 0.96
CA GLN A 80 -7.12 7.53 1.97
C GLN A 80 -8.31 6.70 1.49
N CYS A 81 -8.09 5.40 1.32
CA CYS A 81 -9.15 4.43 1.10
C CYS A 81 -9.18 3.50 2.29
N GLN A 82 -10.34 3.42 2.96
CA GLN A 82 -10.54 2.40 3.98
C GLN A 82 -10.55 1.03 3.29
N ILE A 83 -9.63 0.16 3.68
CA ILE A 83 -9.54 -1.20 3.16
C ILE A 83 -10.26 -2.09 4.17
N PRO A 84 -11.37 -2.75 3.79
CA PRO A 84 -12.07 -3.65 4.70
C PRO A 84 -11.18 -4.87 5.02
N GLY A 85 -11.26 -5.33 6.26
CA GLY A 85 -10.57 -6.54 6.73
C GLY A 85 -9.46 -6.23 7.73
N ARG A 86 -8.43 -7.08 7.76
CA ARG A 86 -7.30 -6.93 8.67
C ARG A 86 -6.43 -5.75 8.25
N VAL A 87 -6.12 -4.92 9.23
CA VAL A 87 -5.24 -3.76 9.12
C VAL A 87 -4.28 -3.79 10.31
N LEU A 88 -2.98 -3.85 10.02
CA LEU A 88 -1.90 -3.73 10.99
C LEU A 88 -1.08 -2.50 10.61
N SER A 89 -1.24 -1.43 11.38
CA SER A 89 -0.52 -0.17 11.21
C SER A 89 0.64 -0.10 12.20
N ILE A 90 1.81 0.27 11.72
CA ILE A 90 3.06 0.27 12.46
C ILE A 90 3.78 1.60 12.22
N LEU A 91 4.22 2.23 13.31
CA LEU A 91 5.12 3.35 13.30
C LEU A 91 6.56 2.83 13.40
N VAL A 92 7.44 3.33 12.54
CA VAL A 92 8.88 3.03 12.63
C VAL A 92 9.55 4.17 13.38
N HIS A 93 10.22 3.82 14.47
CA HIS A 93 10.71 4.76 15.48
C HIS A 93 12.22 4.57 15.68
N ASP A 94 12.92 5.69 15.90
CA ASP A 94 14.29 5.70 16.41
C ASP A 94 14.26 5.86 17.93
N GLN A 95 14.71 4.83 18.64
CA GLN A 95 14.74 4.80 20.10
C GLN A 95 15.73 5.80 20.69
N ARG A 96 16.81 6.13 19.97
CA ARG A 96 17.86 7.02 20.47
C ARG A 96 17.40 8.47 20.58
N LEU A 97 16.88 9.02 19.47
CA LEU A 97 16.40 10.41 19.43
C LEU A 97 14.92 10.54 19.77
N ASN A 98 14.23 9.43 19.99
CA ASN A 98 12.78 9.38 20.19
C ASN A 98 11.99 10.03 19.04
N ARG A 99 12.38 9.73 17.80
CA ARG A 99 11.79 10.32 16.58
C ARG A 99 11.29 9.27 15.60
N PHE A 100 10.24 9.58 14.86
CA PHE A 100 9.65 8.67 13.87
C PHE A 100 10.35 8.77 12.52
N LEU A 101 10.67 7.62 11.94
CA LEU A 101 11.35 7.44 10.66
C LEU A 101 10.36 7.18 9.51
N GLY A 102 9.14 6.72 9.80
CA GLY A 102 8.14 6.45 8.80
C GLY A 102 7.01 5.56 9.27
N ILE A 103 6.15 5.19 8.33
CA ILE A 103 4.95 4.41 8.58
C ILE A 103 4.85 3.20 7.64
N ILE A 104 4.43 2.08 8.22
CA ILE A 104 4.19 0.81 7.53
C ILE A 104 2.74 0.39 7.82
N GLN A 105 2.02 -0.06 6.79
CA GLN A 105 0.72 -0.70 7.00
C GLN A 105 0.62 -1.96 6.17
N LEU A 106 0.25 -3.05 6.84
CA LEU A 106 -0.15 -4.29 6.23
C LEU A 106 -1.66 -4.40 6.26
N THR A 107 -2.27 -4.61 5.10
CA THR A 107 -3.70 -4.88 5.00
C THR A 107 -3.95 -6.26 4.43
N THR A 108 -5.21 -6.67 4.45
CA THR A 108 -5.61 -7.89 3.75
C THR A 108 -5.19 -7.81 2.29
N ASP A 109 -4.57 -8.88 1.79
CA ASP A 109 -4.09 -8.95 0.41
C ASP A 109 -5.25 -9.01 -0.60
N LEU A 110 -5.00 -8.51 -1.81
CA LEU A 110 -5.93 -8.59 -2.91
C LEU A 110 -6.10 -10.04 -3.30
N LEU A 111 -7.30 -10.58 -3.09
CA LEU A 111 -7.57 -12.00 -3.31
C LEU A 111 -7.27 -12.41 -4.74
N LYS A 112 -7.59 -11.58 -5.75
CA LYS A 112 -7.41 -11.86 -7.19
C LYS A 112 -6.37 -10.94 -7.81
N SER A 113 -5.31 -11.55 -8.31
CA SER A 113 -4.29 -10.94 -9.14
C SER A 113 -3.66 -12.07 -9.96
N GLU A 114 -3.83 -12.04 -11.29
CA GLU A 114 -3.35 -13.09 -12.21
C GLU A 114 -1.84 -13.34 -12.01
N PHE A 115 -1.03 -12.27 -11.97
CA PHE A 115 0.41 -12.36 -11.75
C PHE A 115 0.79 -12.95 -10.40
N LYS A 116 0.02 -12.64 -9.34
CA LYS A 116 0.27 -13.21 -8.02
C LYS A 116 -0.08 -14.69 -8.00
N ASP A 117 -1.20 -15.05 -8.61
CA ASP A 117 -1.66 -16.43 -8.69
C ASP A 117 -0.63 -17.28 -9.46
N GLU A 118 -0.07 -16.76 -10.56
CA GLU A 118 1.05 -17.36 -11.29
C GLU A 118 2.32 -17.47 -10.42
N PHE A 119 2.70 -16.40 -9.71
CA PHE A 119 3.87 -16.40 -8.82
C PHE A 119 3.79 -17.45 -7.71
N ILE A 120 2.59 -17.66 -7.14
CA ILE A 120 2.36 -18.72 -6.14
C ILE A 120 2.25 -20.09 -6.82
N GLY A 121 1.88 -20.15 -8.10
CA GLY A 121 1.64 -21.39 -8.84
C GLY A 121 0.23 -21.95 -8.65
N PHE A 122 -0.77 -21.07 -8.49
CA PHE A 122 -2.17 -21.45 -8.33
C PHE A 122 -2.83 -21.82 -9.66
N ASP A 123 -3.49 -22.97 -9.68
CA ASP A 123 -4.50 -23.32 -10.68
C ASP A 123 -5.86 -22.72 -10.24
N GLU A 124 -6.52 -21.97 -11.13
CA GLU A 124 -7.84 -21.36 -10.87
C GLU A 124 -8.86 -22.38 -10.37
N LYS A 125 -8.79 -23.64 -10.82
CA LYS A 125 -9.70 -24.72 -10.42
C LYS A 125 -9.58 -25.09 -8.93
N LYS A 126 -8.41 -24.92 -8.33
CA LYS A 126 -8.12 -25.29 -6.92
C LYS A 126 -8.27 -24.11 -5.95
N ARG A 127 -8.65 -22.94 -6.46
CA ARG A 127 -8.64 -21.68 -5.71
C ARG A 127 -9.73 -21.58 -4.64
N GLY A 128 -10.92 -22.11 -4.92
CA GLY A 128 -12.06 -22.07 -4.01
C GLY A 128 -11.72 -22.47 -2.57
N PRO A 129 -11.22 -23.70 -2.33
CA PRO A 129 -10.89 -24.17 -0.98
C PRO A 129 -9.70 -23.44 -0.34
N LEU A 130 -8.77 -22.92 -1.15
CA LEU A 130 -7.55 -22.26 -0.67
C LEU A 130 -7.72 -20.75 -0.42
N LYS A 131 -8.79 -20.13 -0.93
CA LYS A 131 -9.03 -18.68 -0.85
C LYS A 131 -8.93 -18.13 0.57
N LYS A 132 -9.57 -18.78 1.55
CA LYS A 132 -9.51 -18.36 2.96
C LYS A 132 -8.10 -18.51 3.53
N HIS A 133 -7.44 -19.63 3.24
CA HIS A 133 -6.08 -19.92 3.69
C HIS A 133 -5.09 -18.89 3.16
N ILE A 134 -5.10 -18.63 1.86
CA ILE A 134 -4.24 -17.61 1.23
C ILE A 134 -4.50 -16.26 1.86
N ARG A 135 -5.78 -15.86 1.97
CA ARG A 135 -6.13 -14.59 2.61
C ARG A 135 -5.50 -14.48 3.98
N ASP A 136 -5.70 -15.49 4.83
CA ASP A 136 -5.28 -15.49 6.22
C ASP A 136 -3.75 -15.47 6.38
N HIS A 137 -3.01 -15.98 5.40
CA HIS A 137 -1.55 -16.12 5.40
C HIS A 137 -0.82 -15.21 4.40
N SER A 138 -1.51 -14.22 3.82
CA SER A 138 -0.92 -13.18 2.98
C SER A 138 -1.36 -11.79 3.43
N ALA A 139 -0.51 -10.80 3.18
CA ALA A 139 -0.82 -9.41 3.42
C ALA A 139 -0.31 -8.54 2.28
N ASN A 140 -0.99 -7.42 2.05
CA ASN A 140 -0.53 -6.38 1.15
C ASN A 140 0.11 -5.26 1.98
N LEU A 141 1.37 -4.94 1.70
CA LEU A 141 2.05 -3.74 2.16
C LEU A 141 1.45 -2.53 1.42
N SER A 142 0.37 -2.00 2.00
CA SER A 142 -0.44 -0.92 1.43
C SER A 142 0.16 0.45 1.67
N ILE A 143 0.95 0.60 2.74
CA ILE A 143 1.62 1.83 3.11
C ILE A 143 3.07 1.51 3.44
N CYS A 144 3.97 2.20 2.75
CA CYS A 144 5.41 2.14 2.97
C CYS A 144 5.97 3.55 2.71
N VAL A 145 5.78 4.44 3.68
CA VAL A 145 6.05 5.88 3.52
C VAL A 145 7.09 6.31 4.55
N PRO A 146 8.34 6.60 4.15
CA PRO A 146 9.34 7.18 5.04
C PRO A 146 9.05 8.67 5.27
N VAL A 147 9.44 9.18 6.43
CA VAL A 147 9.40 10.63 6.67
C VAL A 147 10.43 11.36 5.82
N GLN A 148 10.26 12.66 5.61
CA GLN A 148 11.25 13.50 4.93
C GLN A 148 12.01 14.36 5.96
N PRO A 149 13.33 14.55 5.80
CA PRO A 149 14.16 14.22 4.63
C PRO A 149 14.69 12.77 4.60
N PHE A 150 14.40 11.96 5.63
CA PHE A 150 14.94 10.60 5.81
C PHE A 150 14.79 9.70 4.58
N GLY A 151 13.60 9.72 3.96
CA GLY A 151 13.28 8.94 2.78
C GLY A 151 14.19 9.25 1.59
N PHE A 152 14.38 10.54 1.28
CA PHE A 152 15.16 11.01 0.15
C PHE A 152 16.68 10.91 0.39
N ASP A 153 17.13 11.36 1.57
CA ASP A 153 18.55 11.49 1.90
C ASP A 153 19.23 10.13 2.15
N PHE A 154 18.47 9.14 2.65
CA PHE A 154 19.05 7.87 3.11
C PHE A 154 18.39 6.63 2.51
N CYS A 155 17.51 6.78 1.52
CA CYS A 155 16.70 5.69 0.99
C CYS A 155 15.84 5.02 2.07
N GLY A 156 15.23 5.80 2.97
CA GLY A 156 14.41 5.29 4.07
C GLY A 156 13.25 4.37 3.61
N GLY A 157 12.72 4.58 2.41
CA GLY A 157 11.68 3.70 1.85
C GLY A 157 12.15 2.26 1.63
N LYS A 158 13.45 2.05 1.34
CA LYS A 158 14.05 0.71 1.26
C LYS A 158 14.09 0.04 2.63
N LEU A 159 14.48 0.81 3.66
CA LEU A 159 14.47 0.31 5.03
C LEU A 159 13.07 -0.15 5.42
N LEU A 160 12.04 0.69 5.25
CA LEU A 160 10.67 0.34 5.60
C LEU A 160 10.18 -0.92 4.86
N ALA A 161 10.47 -1.02 3.57
CA ALA A 161 10.11 -2.18 2.77
C ALA A 161 10.80 -3.46 3.30
N MET A 162 12.07 -3.38 3.68
CA MET A 162 12.80 -4.52 4.27
C MET A 162 12.27 -4.87 5.67
N LEU A 163 11.99 -3.88 6.52
CA LEU A 163 11.43 -4.07 7.86
C LEU A 163 10.07 -4.78 7.82
N SER A 164 9.33 -4.67 6.71
CA SER A 164 8.09 -5.40 6.53
C SER A 164 8.28 -6.93 6.52
N PHE A 165 9.51 -7.42 6.34
CA PHE A 165 9.91 -8.83 6.39
C PHE A 165 10.78 -9.14 7.63
N SER A 166 10.69 -8.33 8.68
CA SER A 166 11.39 -8.61 9.94
C SER A 166 10.71 -9.70 10.76
N THR A 167 11.48 -10.38 11.60
CA THR A 167 10.95 -11.33 12.59
C THR A 167 9.92 -10.67 13.50
N GLU A 168 10.22 -9.46 13.96
CA GLU A 168 9.40 -8.65 14.86
C GLU A 168 8.05 -8.30 14.22
N LEU A 169 8.04 -7.92 12.93
CA LEU A 169 6.78 -7.70 12.22
C LEU A 169 5.98 -9.00 12.10
N HIS A 170 6.64 -10.11 11.77
CA HIS A 170 5.96 -11.39 11.65
C HIS A 170 5.34 -11.80 13.00
N ASP A 171 6.05 -11.60 14.10
CA ASP A 171 5.57 -11.91 15.45
C ASP A 171 4.44 -10.99 15.89
N LEU A 172 4.47 -9.70 15.52
CA LEU A 172 3.33 -8.79 15.67
C LEU A 172 2.10 -9.30 14.92
N TYR A 173 2.26 -9.70 13.66
CA TYR A 173 1.17 -10.23 12.85
C TYR A 173 0.60 -11.52 13.44
N GLN A 174 1.48 -12.44 13.88
CA GLN A 174 1.09 -13.71 14.48
C GLN A 174 0.36 -13.50 15.82
N ARG A 175 0.84 -12.61 16.69
CA ARG A 175 0.15 -12.28 17.94
C ARG A 175 -1.23 -11.67 17.69
N ARG A 176 -1.33 -10.73 16.75
CA ARG A 176 -2.58 -10.01 16.48
C ARG A 176 -3.68 -10.88 15.84
N TYR A 177 -3.30 -11.81 14.97
CA TYR A 177 -4.25 -12.57 14.14
C TYR A 177 -4.21 -14.08 14.33
N SER A 178 -3.26 -14.62 15.11
CA SER A 178 -3.04 -16.06 15.25
C SER A 178 -2.80 -16.76 13.91
N LYS A 179 -2.07 -16.11 13.00
CA LYS A 179 -1.72 -16.61 11.66
C LYS A 179 -0.25 -16.35 11.34
N SER A 180 0.40 -17.30 10.66
CA SER A 180 1.72 -17.07 10.06
C SER A 180 1.58 -16.23 8.79
N LEU A 181 2.42 -15.22 8.61
CA LEU A 181 2.44 -14.41 7.41
C LEU A 181 3.43 -15.03 6.43
N ALA A 182 2.94 -15.67 5.35
CA ALA A 182 3.75 -16.41 4.39
C ALA A 182 4.13 -15.60 3.14
N LEU A 183 3.31 -14.61 2.78
CA LEU A 183 3.52 -13.79 1.59
C LEU A 183 3.17 -12.33 1.87
N ILE A 184 4.05 -11.43 1.45
CA ILE A 184 3.79 -10.00 1.40
C ILE A 184 3.78 -9.55 -0.06
N THR A 185 2.72 -8.85 -0.45
CA THR A 185 2.55 -8.24 -1.76
C THR A 185 2.61 -6.72 -1.64
N THR A 186 3.00 -6.02 -2.69
CA THR A 186 2.80 -4.57 -2.76
C THR A 186 2.69 -4.13 -4.22
N THR A 187 2.08 -2.96 -4.42
CA THR A 187 2.05 -2.30 -5.72
C THR A 187 2.65 -0.92 -5.63
N SER A 188 3.48 -0.55 -6.59
CA SER A 188 3.94 0.83 -6.76
C SER A 188 2.96 1.66 -7.59
N ILE A 189 2.97 2.97 -7.36
CA ILE A 189 2.00 3.89 -7.97
C ILE A 189 2.30 4.11 -9.46
N HIS A 190 3.56 4.33 -9.81
CA HIS A 190 4.00 4.71 -11.16
C HIS A 190 4.92 3.64 -11.76
N GLY A 191 4.36 2.52 -12.25
CA GLY A 191 5.17 1.46 -12.86
C GLY A 191 6.20 0.87 -11.89
N LYS A 192 7.40 0.53 -12.35
CA LYS A 192 8.46 -0.06 -11.49
C LYS A 192 9.07 1.00 -10.56
N SER A 193 9.14 0.73 -9.27
CA SER A 193 9.58 1.68 -8.24
C SER A 193 11.01 1.42 -7.79
N ILE A 194 11.81 2.49 -7.76
CA ILE A 194 13.16 2.49 -7.19
C ILE A 194 13.17 2.12 -5.69
N GLN A 195 12.05 2.33 -4.98
CA GLN A 195 11.93 1.98 -3.56
C GLN A 195 12.09 0.47 -3.34
N TYR A 196 11.55 -0.35 -4.23
CA TYR A 196 11.56 -1.81 -4.11
C TYR A 196 12.68 -2.46 -4.93
N ASP A 197 13.35 -1.69 -5.79
CA ASP A 197 14.41 -2.22 -6.65
C ASP A 197 15.61 -2.76 -5.84
N ARG A 198 16.18 -3.88 -6.29
CA ARG A 198 17.33 -4.58 -5.68
C ARG A 198 17.13 -5.06 -4.23
N LEU A 199 15.89 -5.10 -3.73
CA LEU A 199 15.59 -5.74 -2.44
C LEU A 199 15.53 -7.27 -2.64
N LYS A 200 16.09 -8.03 -1.70
CA LYS A 200 16.03 -9.50 -1.75
C LYS A 200 14.61 -10.02 -1.46
N GLN A 201 13.91 -9.29 -0.60
CA GLN A 201 12.61 -9.66 -0.06
C GLN A 201 11.47 -9.46 -1.07
N LEU A 202 11.53 -8.39 -1.88
CA LEU A 202 10.48 -8.04 -2.84
C LEU A 202 10.98 -8.26 -4.28
N LYS A 203 10.35 -9.21 -4.96
CA LYS A 203 10.61 -9.48 -6.39
C LYS A 203 9.54 -8.79 -7.23
N PHE A 204 9.96 -8.09 -8.27
CA PHE A 204 9.06 -7.56 -9.28
C PHE A 204 8.50 -8.72 -10.13
N ILE A 205 7.18 -8.80 -10.27
CA ILE A 205 6.51 -9.90 -10.96
C ILE A 205 5.68 -9.47 -12.17
N GLY A 206 5.55 -8.16 -12.42
CA GLY A 206 4.82 -7.65 -13.58
C GLY A 206 4.10 -6.34 -13.30
N TYR A 207 3.20 -5.99 -14.21
CA TYR A 207 2.42 -4.75 -14.17
C TYR A 207 0.93 -5.04 -14.07
N THR A 208 0.19 -4.23 -13.31
CA THR A 208 -1.28 -4.28 -13.38
C THR A 208 -1.76 -3.83 -14.76
N LYS A 209 -2.94 -4.29 -15.17
CA LYS A 209 -3.56 -3.92 -16.46
C LYS A 209 -4.11 -2.47 -16.49
N GLY A 210 -4.00 -1.70 -15.41
CA GLY A 210 -4.47 -0.31 -15.36
C GLY A 210 -5.98 -0.12 -15.26
N TYR A 211 -6.69 -1.06 -14.61
CA TYR A 211 -8.12 -0.95 -14.36
C TYR A 211 -8.40 -0.44 -12.94
N GLY A 212 -9.34 0.49 -12.80
CA GLY A 212 -9.69 1.08 -11.53
C GLY A 212 -10.82 2.10 -11.63
N THR A 213 -11.15 2.71 -10.50
CA THR A 213 -12.12 3.81 -10.40
C THR A 213 -11.52 5.06 -9.74
N SER A 214 -10.20 5.07 -9.54
CA SER A 214 -9.52 6.15 -8.80
C SER A 214 -9.48 7.46 -9.58
N HIS A 215 -9.51 7.39 -10.91
CA HIS A 215 -9.54 8.56 -11.81
C HIS A 215 -10.94 9.19 -11.92
N ILE A 216 -11.98 8.55 -11.38
CA ILE A 216 -13.37 9.00 -11.50
C ILE A 216 -13.65 10.02 -10.38
N PRO A 217 -13.92 11.29 -10.72
CA PRO A 217 -14.13 12.34 -9.74
C PRO A 217 -15.33 12.06 -8.83
N ALA A 218 -15.26 12.56 -7.59
CA ALA A 218 -16.36 12.46 -6.64
C ALA A 218 -17.63 13.16 -7.15
N SER A 219 -17.48 14.29 -7.85
CA SER A 219 -18.59 15.03 -8.48
C SER A 219 -19.36 14.19 -9.49
N LEU A 220 -18.66 13.50 -10.39
CA LEU A 220 -19.26 12.60 -11.37
C LEU A 220 -19.95 11.42 -10.68
N MET A 221 -19.32 10.84 -9.66
CA MET A 221 -19.97 9.78 -8.86
C MET A 221 -21.26 10.26 -8.21
N THR A 222 -21.33 11.50 -7.73
CA THR A 222 -22.59 12.07 -7.20
C THR A 222 -23.67 12.14 -8.28
N LYS A 223 -23.34 12.61 -9.49
CA LYS A 223 -24.28 12.65 -10.63
C LYS A 223 -24.79 11.27 -11.00
N ILE A 224 -23.88 10.29 -11.08
CA ILE A 224 -24.20 8.88 -11.36
C ILE A 224 -25.13 8.31 -10.30
N ASN A 225 -24.83 8.54 -9.02
CA ASN A 225 -25.67 8.05 -7.92
C ASN A 225 -27.08 8.65 -8.00
N THR A 226 -27.20 9.96 -8.23
CA THR A 226 -28.49 10.63 -8.43
C THR A 226 -29.26 10.05 -9.61
N PHE A 227 -28.58 9.82 -10.74
CA PHE A 227 -29.20 9.22 -11.92
C PHE A 227 -29.71 7.79 -11.64
N LEU A 228 -28.90 6.97 -10.96
CA LEU A 228 -29.28 5.59 -10.62
C LEU A 228 -30.42 5.55 -9.61
N ASP A 229 -30.44 6.41 -8.61
CA ASP A 229 -31.53 6.49 -7.62
C ASP A 229 -32.86 6.90 -8.27
N LEU A 230 -32.83 7.81 -9.25
CA LEU A 230 -34.04 8.28 -9.95
C LEU A 230 -34.61 7.25 -10.94
N ASN A 231 -33.75 6.60 -11.73
CA ASN A 231 -34.19 5.74 -12.84
C ASN A 231 -34.24 4.25 -12.46
N TYR A 232 -33.48 3.85 -11.44
CA TYR A 232 -33.36 2.46 -10.99
C TYR A 232 -33.55 2.34 -9.47
N PRO A 233 -34.73 2.72 -8.91
CA PRO A 233 -34.96 2.77 -7.46
C PRO A 233 -34.81 1.41 -6.75
N LYS A 234 -34.91 0.28 -7.49
CA LYS A 234 -34.64 -1.06 -6.95
C LYS A 234 -33.14 -1.32 -6.72
N PHE A 235 -32.26 -0.58 -7.40
CA PHE A 235 -30.82 -0.64 -7.21
C PHE A 235 -30.41 0.31 -6.08
N ASN A 236 -30.15 -0.24 -4.90
CA ASN A 236 -29.75 0.57 -3.75
C ASN A 236 -28.27 1.00 -3.87
N VAL A 237 -28.02 2.16 -4.48
CA VAL A 237 -26.68 2.71 -4.73
C VAL A 237 -25.86 2.85 -3.45
N LYS A 238 -26.50 3.25 -2.33
CA LYS A 238 -25.84 3.46 -1.03
C LYS A 238 -25.21 2.20 -0.45
N LYS A 239 -25.68 1.01 -0.85
CA LYS A 239 -25.11 -0.28 -0.43
C LYS A 239 -24.03 -0.80 -1.37
N GLN A 240 -23.73 -0.08 -2.45
CA GLN A 240 -22.81 -0.55 -3.50
C GLN A 240 -21.49 0.20 -3.46
N SER A 241 -20.41 -0.51 -3.80
CA SER A 241 -19.12 0.12 -4.06
C SER A 241 -19.17 0.96 -5.34
N LYS A 242 -18.25 1.94 -5.46
CA LYS A 242 -18.09 2.75 -6.68
C LYS A 242 -18.03 1.89 -7.95
N TRP A 243 -17.26 0.80 -7.88
CA TRP A 243 -17.12 -0.15 -9.00
C TRP A 243 -18.45 -0.79 -9.39
N GLN A 244 -19.25 -1.24 -8.42
CA GLN A 244 -20.54 -1.88 -8.67
C GLN A 244 -21.56 -0.91 -9.26
N ALA A 245 -21.63 0.33 -8.74
CA ALA A 245 -22.51 1.37 -9.28
C ALA A 245 -22.16 1.69 -10.75
N LEU A 246 -20.88 1.90 -11.06
CA LEU A 246 -20.40 2.15 -12.42
C LEU A 246 -20.64 0.96 -13.36
N ARG A 247 -20.42 -0.27 -12.87
CA ARG A 247 -20.65 -1.47 -13.67
C ARG A 247 -22.15 -1.67 -13.96
N PHE A 248 -23.01 -1.33 -13.01
CA PHE A 248 -24.44 -1.33 -13.23
C PHE A 248 -24.84 -0.27 -14.27
N LEU A 249 -24.36 0.97 -14.11
CA LEU A 249 -24.61 2.07 -15.06
C LEU A 249 -24.18 1.71 -16.48
N THR A 250 -22.94 1.24 -16.66
CA THR A 250 -22.40 0.87 -18.00
C THR A 250 -23.23 -0.22 -18.67
N ASN A 251 -23.71 -1.20 -17.91
CA ASN A 251 -24.63 -2.22 -18.43
C ASN A 251 -25.98 -1.64 -18.85
N GLN A 252 -26.56 -0.72 -18.06
CA GLN A 252 -27.86 -0.11 -18.37
C GLN A 252 -27.81 0.83 -19.58
N LEU A 253 -26.71 1.58 -19.72
CA LEU A 253 -26.50 2.54 -20.81
C LEU A 253 -25.80 1.91 -22.03
N ASN A 254 -25.56 0.60 -22.01
CA ASN A 254 -24.84 -0.15 -23.05
C ASN A 254 -23.48 0.47 -23.43
N ILE A 255 -22.76 0.97 -22.43
CA ILE A 255 -21.42 1.57 -22.58
C ILE A 255 -20.38 0.46 -22.42
N ASP A 256 -19.35 0.47 -23.26
CA ASP A 256 -18.21 -0.42 -23.07
C ASP A 256 -17.49 -0.10 -21.75
N SER A 257 -17.64 -1.02 -20.79
CA SER A 257 -17.02 -0.93 -19.47
C SER A 257 -15.48 -0.77 -19.55
N HIS A 258 -14.83 -1.28 -20.60
CA HIS A 258 -13.40 -1.12 -20.79
C HIS A 258 -13.00 0.36 -20.87
N GLN A 259 -13.77 1.18 -21.58
CA GLN A 259 -13.48 2.61 -21.76
C GLN A 259 -13.59 3.39 -20.45
N VAL A 260 -14.48 2.96 -19.54
CA VAL A 260 -14.71 3.62 -18.25
C VAL A 260 -13.67 3.22 -17.20
N PHE A 261 -13.36 1.93 -17.10
CA PHE A 261 -12.50 1.41 -16.04
C PHE A 261 -11.01 1.40 -16.39
N ASN A 262 -10.64 1.37 -17.67
CA ASN A 262 -9.23 1.32 -18.08
C ASN A 262 -8.62 2.73 -18.14
N HIS A 263 -7.94 3.12 -17.07
CA HIS A 263 -7.19 4.38 -17.01
C HIS A 263 -5.75 4.24 -17.54
N GLY A 264 -5.29 3.05 -17.92
CA GLY A 264 -3.95 2.81 -18.47
C GLY A 264 -2.78 2.94 -17.47
N ASN A 265 -2.96 3.60 -16.32
CA ASN A 265 -1.94 3.69 -15.26
C ASN A 265 -1.57 2.30 -14.69
N GLN A 266 -0.50 1.72 -15.23
CA GLN A 266 0.03 0.45 -14.77
C GLN A 266 0.83 0.61 -13.48
N ARG A 267 0.56 -0.27 -12.52
CA ARG A 267 1.26 -0.35 -11.23
C ARG A 267 2.24 -1.51 -11.27
N GLY A 268 3.47 -1.30 -10.80
CA GLY A 268 4.42 -2.41 -10.65
C GLY A 268 3.98 -3.31 -9.49
N ILE A 269 3.94 -4.62 -9.72
CA ILE A 269 3.53 -5.61 -8.73
C ILE A 269 4.78 -6.29 -8.17
N TYR A 270 4.85 -6.38 -6.85
CA TYR A 270 5.94 -7.06 -6.14
C TYR A 270 5.38 -8.11 -5.19
N CYS A 271 6.10 -9.22 -5.08
CA CYS A 271 5.79 -10.30 -4.16
C CYS A 271 7.06 -10.75 -3.43
N GLY A 272 6.89 -11.09 -2.16
CA GLY A 272 7.96 -11.53 -1.29
C GLY A 272 7.54 -12.66 -0.37
N TRP A 273 8.32 -13.73 -0.38
CA TRP A 273 8.19 -14.83 0.57
C TRP A 273 8.83 -14.44 1.90
N THR A 274 8.23 -14.88 2.99
CA THR A 274 8.71 -14.66 4.37
C THR A 274 9.33 -15.92 4.98
N GLY A 275 9.41 -17.02 4.24
CA GLY A 275 9.97 -18.30 4.69
C GLY A 275 10.34 -19.20 3.52
N THR A 276 11.27 -20.13 3.73
CA THR A 276 11.70 -21.07 2.67
C THR A 276 10.56 -21.93 2.14
N ASN A 277 9.67 -22.38 3.02
CA ASN A 277 8.54 -23.26 2.70
C ASN A 277 7.21 -22.52 2.51
N ALA A 278 7.25 -21.20 2.35
CA ALA A 278 6.07 -20.34 2.30
C ALA A 278 5.12 -20.71 1.15
N LYS A 279 5.68 -21.10 0.00
CA LYS A 279 4.91 -21.50 -1.18
C LYS A 279 4.12 -22.79 -0.91
N GLU A 280 4.79 -23.83 -0.46
CA GLU A 280 4.18 -25.13 -0.13
C GLU A 280 3.13 -24.99 0.99
N PHE A 281 3.41 -24.13 1.97
CA PHE A 281 2.47 -23.81 3.05
C PHE A 281 1.20 -23.10 2.54
N LEU A 282 1.33 -22.12 1.64
CA LEU A 282 0.16 -21.46 1.03
C LEU A 282 -0.67 -22.41 0.16
N LEU A 283 -0.02 -23.35 -0.51
CA LEU A 283 -0.66 -24.38 -1.33
C LEU A 283 -1.27 -25.52 -0.52
N ARG A 284 -1.16 -25.50 0.82
CA ARG A 284 -1.55 -26.59 1.75
C ARG A 284 -0.88 -27.93 1.42
N GLN A 285 0.30 -27.89 0.81
CA GLN A 285 1.16 -29.07 0.66
C GLN A 285 1.90 -29.36 1.97
N ARG A 286 1.99 -28.36 2.86
CA ARG A 286 2.51 -28.46 4.23
C ARG A 286 1.62 -27.71 5.22
N THR A 287 1.68 -28.11 6.48
CA THR A 287 0.97 -27.47 7.60
C THR A 287 1.87 -26.61 8.47
N ASP A 288 3.18 -26.87 8.47
CA ASP A 288 4.18 -26.11 9.22
C ASP A 288 4.72 -24.93 8.39
N PHE A 289 4.98 -23.79 9.05
CA PHE A 289 5.58 -22.62 8.44
C PHE A 289 6.93 -22.31 9.10
N LYS A 290 7.98 -22.15 8.29
CA LYS A 290 9.34 -21.85 8.76
C LYS A 290 9.67 -20.37 8.57
N LYS A 291 10.21 -19.75 9.62
CA LYS A 291 10.64 -18.34 9.66
C LYS A 291 12.14 -18.15 9.39
N ASP A 292 12.79 -19.14 8.79
CA ASP A 292 14.25 -19.25 8.66
C ASP A 292 14.92 -18.17 7.80
N GLN A 293 14.16 -17.47 6.97
CA GLN A 293 14.67 -16.36 6.13
C GLN A 293 14.50 -14.98 6.78
N LEU A 294 13.78 -14.88 7.90
CA LEU A 294 13.52 -13.61 8.54
C LEU A 294 14.75 -13.14 9.30
N GLN A 295 15.04 -11.86 9.15
CA GLN A 295 16.11 -11.16 9.87
C GLN A 295 15.49 -10.28 10.94
N SER A 296 16.23 -10.01 12.01
CA SER A 296 15.77 -9.04 13.01
C SER A 296 15.76 -7.62 12.45
N VAL A 297 15.02 -6.72 13.11
CA VAL A 297 15.01 -5.29 12.80
C VAL A 297 16.44 -4.72 12.81
N ASP A 298 17.25 -5.13 13.78
CA ASP A 298 18.64 -4.68 13.91
C ASP A 298 19.54 -5.15 12.76
N GLU A 299 19.40 -6.41 12.34
CA GLU A 299 20.15 -6.96 11.20
C GLU A 299 19.79 -6.23 9.90
N ILE A 300 18.49 -5.98 9.70
CA ILE A 300 17.97 -5.24 8.56
C ILE A 300 18.49 -3.79 8.57
N ALA A 301 18.44 -3.12 9.72
CA ALA A 301 18.92 -1.75 9.87
C ALA A 301 20.43 -1.65 9.61
N LYS A 302 21.24 -2.59 10.15
CA LYS A 302 22.69 -2.65 9.89
C LYS A 302 22.99 -2.84 8.40
N PHE A 303 22.32 -3.79 7.75
CA PHE A 303 22.49 -4.02 6.32
C PHE A 303 22.13 -2.77 5.49
N TRP A 304 20.98 -2.14 5.80
CA TRP A 304 20.52 -0.95 5.10
C TRP A 304 21.48 0.24 5.26
N LYS A 305 22.01 0.47 6.48
CA LYS A 305 22.99 1.54 6.75
C LYS A 305 24.20 1.42 5.83
N VAL A 306 24.78 0.23 5.76
CA VAL A 306 25.98 -0.05 4.96
C VAL A 306 25.70 -0.01 3.47
N ARG A 307 24.62 -0.67 3.03
CA ARG A 307 24.35 -0.86 1.60
C ARG A 307 23.78 0.37 0.91
N TRP A 308 22.91 1.13 1.59
CA TRP A 308 22.10 2.17 0.98
C TRP A 308 22.35 3.55 1.59
N ALA A 309 22.15 3.71 2.90
CA ALA A 309 22.18 5.03 3.54
C ALA A 309 23.55 5.73 3.37
N LYS A 310 24.65 5.02 3.63
CA LYS A 310 26.01 5.56 3.48
C LYS A 310 26.31 5.99 2.05
N GLN A 311 25.96 5.14 1.08
CA GLN A 311 26.23 5.41 -0.35
C GLN A 311 25.41 6.61 -0.85
N ARG A 312 24.13 6.68 -0.45
CA ARG A 312 23.26 7.78 -0.85
C ARG A 312 23.73 9.12 -0.29
N SER A 313 24.06 9.17 0.99
CA SER A 313 24.58 10.38 1.63
C SER A 313 25.89 10.85 0.98
N ALA A 314 26.81 9.92 0.68
CA ALA A 314 28.05 10.25 -0.02
C ALA A 314 27.83 10.84 -1.43
N HIS A 315 26.84 10.34 -2.18
CA HIS A 315 26.49 10.90 -3.48
C HIS A 315 25.88 12.31 -3.36
N LEU A 316 24.94 12.51 -2.43
CA LEU A 316 24.31 13.83 -2.23
C LEU A 316 25.30 14.92 -1.81
N ASN A 317 26.35 14.56 -1.07
CA ASN A 317 27.40 15.50 -0.69
C ASN A 317 28.33 15.85 -1.86
N ARG A 318 28.51 14.95 -2.83
CA ARG A 318 29.29 15.23 -4.05
C ARG A 318 28.56 16.16 -5.00
N ASP A 319 27.23 16.04 -5.10
CA ASP A 319 26.42 16.89 -5.98
C ASP A 319 26.29 18.34 -5.45
N LYS A 320 26.71 18.61 -4.20
CA LYS A 320 26.69 19.93 -3.56
C LYS A 320 28.03 20.69 -3.62
N THR A 321 29.12 19.99 -3.97
CA THR A 321 30.47 20.53 -4.18
C THR A 321 30.76 20.71 -5.65
#